data_AF-A0A800G9P3-F1
#
_entry.id   AF-A0A800G9P3-F1
#
_cell.length_a   1.000
_cell.length_b   1.000
_cell.length_c   1.000
_cell.angle_alpha   90.00
_cell.angle_beta   90.00
_cell.angle_gamma   90.00
#
_symmetry.space_group_name_H-M   'P 1'
#
loop_
_entity.id
_entity.type
_entity.pdbx_description
1 polymer ?
#
loop_
_entity_poly.entity_id
_entity_poly.type
_entity_poly.pdbx_seq_one_letter_code
_entity_poly.pdbx_strand_id
1 'polypeptide(L)' 'MGPFLHIFLDSETNKHSVLYLRGDGNYGMVQPKAE' A
#
# COMPACT_ATOMS: atom_id res chain seq x y z
N MET A 1 16.59 -4.00 -10.13
CA MET A 1 15.44 -4.49 -9.35
C MET A 1 14.57 -3.26 -9.07
N GLY A 2 13.40 -3.15 -9.70
CA GLY A 2 12.50 -2.01 -9.49
C GLY A 2 11.80 -2.08 -8.13
N PRO A 3 11.18 -0.98 -7.66
CA PRO A 3 10.42 -1.00 -6.42
C PRO A 3 9.25 -2.00 -6.55
N PHE A 4 9.10 -2.87 -5.56
CA PHE A 4 7.97 -3.79 -5.49
C PHE A 4 6.76 -3.01 -4.98
N LEU A 5 5.84 -2.65 -5.89
CA LEU A 5 4.65 -1.84 -5.61
C LEU A 5 3.40 -2.57 -6.11
N HIS A 6 2.33 -2.57 -5.32
CA HIS A 6 1.04 -3.12 -5.69
C HIS A 6 -0.10 -2.19 -5.27
N ILE A 7 -1.02 -1.89 -6.19
CA ILE A 7 -2.19 -1.05 -5.96
C ILE A 7 -3.41 -1.95 -5.91
N PHE A 8 -4.26 -1.76 -4.90
CA PHE A 8 -5.48 -2.55 -4.72
C PHE A 8 -6.61 -1.70 -4.13
N LEU A 9 -7.85 -2.17 -4.29
CA LEU A 9 -9.01 -1.62 -3.59
C LEU A 9 -9.13 -2.33 -2.24
N ASP A 10 -8.98 -1.59 -1.15
CA ASP A 10 -9.18 -2.12 0.20
C ASP A 10 -10.68 -2.29 0.46
N SER A 11 -11.11 -3.52 0.78
CA SER A 11 -12.50 -3.84 1.04
C SER A 11 -13.04 -3.27 2.35
N GLU A 12 -12.19 -3.03 3.35
CA GLU A 12 -12.62 -2.50 4.65
C GLU A 12 -12.88 -0.99 4.58
N THR A 13 -12.02 -0.27 3.86
CA THR A 13 -12.10 1.18 3.76
C THR A 13 -12.73 1.68 2.47
N ASN A 14 -12.92 0.81 1.49
CA ASN A 14 -13.35 1.12 0.13
C ASN A 14 -12.46 2.17 -0.55
N LYS A 15 -11.14 2.12 -0.30
CA LYS A 15 -10.15 3.08 -0.83
C LYS A 15 -9.02 2.39 -1.58
N HIS A 16 -8.52 3.06 -2.61
CA HIS A 16 -7.30 2.63 -3.28
C HIS A 16 -6.08 2.78 -2.37
N SER A 17 -5.39 1.67 -2.13
CA SER A 17 -4.24 1.58 -1.23
C SER A 17 -3.01 1.06 -1.99
N VAL A 18 -1.83 1.41 -1.50
CA VAL A 18 -0.54 0.99 -2.09
C VAL A 18 0.23 0.15 -1.08
N LEU A 19 0.54 -1.09 -1.45
CA LEU A 19 1.46 -1.97 -0.72
C LEU A 19 2.86 -1.87 -1.33
N TYR A 20 3.90 -1.81 -0.49
CA TYR A 20 5.28 -1.75 -0.93
C TYR A 20 6.25 -2.49 0.01
N LEU A 21 7.36 -3.00 -0.53
CA LEU A 21 8.46 -3.56 0.27
C LEU A 21 9.34 -2.41 0.79
N ARG A 22 9.55 -2.37 2.10
CA ARG A 22 10.46 -1.42 2.77
C ARG A 22 11.88 -1.95 2.77
N GLY A 23 12.85 -1.06 2.96
CA GLY A 23 14.27 -1.41 3.02
C GLY A 23 14.67 -2.31 4.21
N ASP A 24 13.81 -2.40 5.24
CA ASP A 24 13.98 -3.30 6.39
C ASP A 24 13.42 -4.71 6.13
N GLY A 25 12.92 -4.99 4.91
CA GLY A 25 12.35 -6.27 4.54
C GLY A 25 10.87 -6.45 4.92
N ASN A 26 10.27 -5.48 5.62
CA ASN A 26 8.84 -5.52 5.94
C ASN A 26 7.99 -4.89 4.82
N TYR A 27 6.70 -5.16 4.84
CA TYR A 27 5.76 -4.45 3.99
C TYR A 27 5.27 -3.16 4.67
N GLY A 28 5.14 -2.10 3.87
CA GLY A 28 4.45 -0.87 4.24
C GLY A 28 3.21 -0.67 3.39
N MET A 29 2.24 0.08 3.92
CA MET A 29 1.04 0.46 3.19
C MET A 29 0.80 1.97 3.28
N VAL A 30 0.38 2.58 2.17
CA VAL A 30 -0.13 3.95 2.14
C VAL A 30 -1.62 3.90 1.80
N GLN A 31 -2.42 4.60 2.60
CA GLN A 31 -3.86 4.78 2.37
C GLN A 31 -4.24 6.26 2.34
N PRO A 32 -5.24 6.65 1.53
CA PRO A 32 -5.80 7.99 1.58
C PRO A 32 -6.43 8.28 2.94
N LYS A 33 -6.26 9.50 3.44
CA LYS A 33 -6.95 9.95 4.67
C LYS A 33 -8.47 9.79 4.51
N ALA A 34 -9.15 9.52 5.60
CA ALA A 34 -10.60 9.74 5.64
C ALA A 34 -10.83 11.25 5.61
N GLU A 35 -11.79 11.68 4.80
CA GLU A 35 -12.37 13.02 4.89
C GLU A 35 -13.16 13.17 6.20
#